data_AF-A0A258C3I1-F1
#
_entry.id   AF-A0A258C3I1-F1
#
_cell.length_a   1.000
_cell.length_b   1.000
_cell.length_c   1.000
_cell.angle_alpha   90.00
_cell.angle_beta   90.00
_cell.angle_gamma   90.00
#
_symmetry.space_group_name_H-M   'P 1'
#
loop_
_entity.id
_entity.type
_entity.pdbx_description
1 polymer ?
#
loop_
_entity_poly.entity_id
_entity_poly.type
_entity_poly.pdbx_seq_one_letter_code
_entity_poly.pdbx_strand_id
1 'polypeptide(L)'
;MLEAYRKHVEERAAQGVVPQPLNAEQTAGLIELLKNPPAGEEAFLLDLITNRVPAGVDEAAYVKAGFLSAIAKGEATSPLINKQRAVELLGTM
;
A
#
# COMPACT_ATOMS: atom_id res chain seq x y z
N MET A 1 -2.27 4.41 10.73
CA MET A 1 -1.59 4.73 9.46
C MET A 1 -2.31 5.84 8.69
N LEU A 2 -3.57 5.66 8.27
CA LEU A 2 -4.28 6.62 7.38
C LEU A 2 -4.31 8.07 7.88
N GLU A 3 -4.63 8.29 9.15
CA GLU A 3 -4.68 9.64 9.72
C GLU A 3 -3.30 10.33 9.68
N ALA A 4 -2.25 9.62 10.10
CA ALA A 4 -0.87 10.11 10.01
C ALA A 4 -0.46 10.38 8.55
N TYR A 5 -0.86 9.53 7.60
CA TYR A 5 -0.60 9.74 6.18
C TYR A 5 -1.31 10.99 5.64
N ARG A 6 -2.58 11.20 5.98
CA ARG A 6 -3.35 12.39 5.57
C ARG A 6 -2.73 13.67 6.12
N LYS A 7 -2.34 13.67 7.40
CA LYS A 7 -1.64 14.80 8.03
C LYS A 7 -0.33 15.13 7.29
N HIS A 8 0.46 14.11 6.93
CA HIS A 8 1.67 14.30 6.12
C HIS A 8 1.37 14.90 4.74
N VAL A 9 0.30 14.45 4.08
CA VAL A 9 -0.13 15.03 2.80
C VAL A 9 -0.46 16.52 2.95
N GLU A 10 -1.20 16.90 3.99
CA GLU A 10 -1.53 18.30 4.28
C GLU A 10 -0.28 19.15 4.58
N GLU A 11 0.63 18.65 5.42
CA GLU A 11 1.88 19.33 5.76
C GLU A 11 2.78 19.56 4.54
N ARG A 12 2.84 18.58 3.63
CA ARG A 12 3.62 18.65 2.38
C ARG A 12 2.95 19.58 1.36
N ALA A 13 1.62 19.53 1.26
CA ALA A 13 0.85 20.45 0.42
C ALA A 13 1.02 21.91 0.87
N ALA A 14 1.07 22.18 2.18
CA ALA A 14 1.36 23.52 2.72
C ALA A 14 2.76 24.04 2.34
N GLN A 15 3.70 23.12 2.05
CA GLN A 15 5.04 23.43 1.52
C GLN A 15 5.09 23.44 -0.02
N GLY A 16 3.96 23.24 -0.71
CA GLY A 16 3.89 23.22 -2.17
C GLY A 16 4.53 21.97 -2.81
N VAL A 17 4.67 20.88 -2.05
CA VAL A 17 5.37 19.67 -2.49
C VAL A 17 4.50 18.43 -2.33
N VAL A 18 4.76 17.42 -3.15
CA VAL A 18 4.06 16.13 -3.06
C VAL A 18 4.42 15.38 -1.77
N PRO A 19 3.49 14.55 -1.24
CA PRO A 19 3.81 13.69 -0.11
C PRO A 19 4.93 12.72 -0.46
N GLN A 20 5.71 12.32 0.55
CA GLN A 20 6.71 11.27 0.37
C GLN A 20 6.04 9.91 0.12
N PRO A 21 6.74 8.95 -0.52
CA PRO A 21 6.31 7.56 -0.57
C PRO A 21 6.11 6.97 0.82
N LEU A 22 5.35 5.88 0.91
CA LEU A 22 5.17 5.13 2.14
C LEU A 22 6.48 4.44 2.52
N ASN A 23 6.84 4.52 3.80
CA ASN A 23 7.93 3.72 4.35
C ASN A 23 7.46 2.29 4.70
N ALA A 24 8.36 1.45 5.20
CA ALA A 24 8.06 0.06 5.55
C ALA A 24 6.98 -0.07 6.62
N GLU A 25 7.02 0.76 7.67
CA GLU A 25 6.03 0.75 8.75
C GLU A 25 4.63 1.15 8.27
N GLN A 26 4.54 2.20 7.46
CA GLN A 26 3.27 2.63 6.84
C GLN A 26 2.75 1.58 5.87
N THR A 27 3.62 0.90 5.12
CA THR A 27 3.23 -0.17 4.20
C THR A 27 2.72 -1.40 4.98
N ALA A 28 3.34 -1.76 6.10
CA ALA A 28 2.82 -2.79 6.99
C ALA A 28 1.44 -2.41 7.55
N GLY A 29 1.26 -1.16 7.99
CA GLY A 29 -0.05 -0.65 8.41
C GLY A 29 -1.10 -0.64 7.29
N LEU A 30 -0.69 -0.38 6.04
CA LEU A 30 -1.56 -0.46 4.86
C LEU A 30 -2.04 -1.89 4.62
N ILE A 31 -1.16 -2.87 4.77
CA ILE A 31 -1.49 -4.29 4.56
C ILE A 31 -2.59 -4.75 5.51
N GLU A 32 -2.53 -4.35 6.79
CA GLU A 32 -3.58 -4.70 7.75
C GLU A 32 -4.94 -4.10 7.36
N LEU A 33 -4.95 -2.86 6.84
CA LEU A 33 -6.16 -2.24 6.29
C LEU A 33 -6.64 -2.94 5.02
N LEU A 34 -5.74 -3.41 4.15
CA LEU A 34 -6.12 -4.16 2.96
C LEU A 34 -6.72 -5.53 3.28
N LYS A 35 -6.36 -6.14 4.42
CA LYS A 35 -6.98 -7.39 4.90
C LYS A 35 -8.39 -7.16 5.46
N ASN A 36 -8.63 -6.02 6.10
CA ASN A 36 -9.91 -5.65 6.69
C ASN A 36 -10.23 -4.17 6.42
N PRO A 37 -10.68 -3.83 5.20
CA PRO A 37 -10.83 -2.44 4.78
C PRO A 37 -11.99 -1.75 5.50
N PRO A 38 -11.77 -0.53 6.03
CA PRO A 38 -12.87 0.32 6.46
C PRO A 38 -13.78 0.65 5.27
N ALA A 39 -15.09 0.67 5.51
CA ALA A 39 -16.07 1.00 4.48
C ALA A 39 -15.83 2.39 3.90
N GLY A 40 -15.79 2.50 2.56
CA GLY A 40 -15.59 3.76 1.84
C GLY A 40 -14.13 4.15 1.62
N GLU A 41 -13.17 3.38 2.14
CA GLU A 41 -11.73 3.63 1.96
C GLU A 41 -11.09 2.75 0.88
N GLU A 42 -11.85 1.84 0.26
CA GLU A 42 -11.34 0.75 -0.57
C GLU A 42 -10.50 1.25 -1.75
N ALA A 43 -11.03 2.23 -2.48
CA ALA A 43 -10.34 2.83 -3.62
C ALA A 43 -9.06 3.56 -3.19
N PHE A 44 -9.08 4.21 -2.03
CA PHE A 44 -7.93 4.93 -1.50
C PHE A 44 -6.83 3.95 -1.09
N LEU A 45 -7.16 2.87 -0.38
CA LEU A 45 -6.21 1.83 -0.01
C LEU A 45 -5.56 1.19 -1.25
N LEU A 46 -6.35 0.93 -2.30
CA LEU A 46 -5.85 0.42 -3.58
C LEU A 46 -4.91 1.40 -4.29
N ASP A 47 -5.20 2.70 -4.24
CA ASP A 47 -4.30 3.73 -4.77
C ASP A 47 -2.97 3.74 -4.01
N LEU A 48 -3.01 3.71 -2.67
CA LEU A 48 -1.81 3.71 -1.84
C LEU A 48 -0.88 2.53 -2.14
N ILE A 49 -1.42 1.30 -2.21
CA ILE A 49 -0.58 0.12 -2.46
C ILE A 49 -0.06 0.07 -3.90
N THR A 50 -0.81 0.65 -4.84
CA THR A 50 -0.43 0.67 -6.26
C THR A 50 0.65 1.72 -6.51
N ASN A 51 0.45 2.94 -6.01
CA ASN A 51 1.16 4.14 -6.48
C ASN A 51 2.05 4.81 -5.43
N ARG A 52 1.92 4.45 -4.15
CA ARG A 52 2.59 5.18 -3.05
C ARG A 52 3.67 4.37 -2.35
N VAL A 53 3.91 3.12 -2.73
CA VAL A 53 5.04 2.32 -2.24
C VAL A 53 6.20 2.40 -3.25
N PRO A 54 7.44 2.69 -2.80
CA PRO A 54 8.63 2.61 -3.65
C PRO A 54 8.77 1.28 -4.39
N ALA A 55 9.51 1.32 -5.50
CA ALA A 55 9.89 0.18 -6.32
C ALA A 55 11.30 -0.35 -5.94
N GLY A 56 11.66 -1.52 -6.44
CA GLY A 56 13.00 -2.11 -6.31
C GLY A 56 13.28 -2.73 -4.94
N VAL A 57 14.47 -2.45 -4.39
CA VAL A 57 15.00 -3.08 -3.17
C VAL A 57 14.76 -2.28 -1.89
N ASP A 58 13.85 -1.30 -1.94
CA ASP A 58 13.44 -0.52 -0.77
C ASP A 58 12.74 -1.42 0.27
N GLU A 59 12.87 -1.08 1.55
CA GLU A 59 12.26 -1.87 2.63
C GLU A 59 10.73 -1.91 2.53
N ALA A 60 10.09 -0.81 2.11
CA ALA A 60 8.66 -0.78 1.86
C ALA A 60 8.26 -1.63 0.66
N ALA A 61 9.09 -1.65 -0.39
CA ALA A 61 8.92 -2.55 -1.54
C ALA A 61 8.99 -4.01 -1.10
N TYR A 62 9.96 -4.38 -0.25
CA TYR A 62 10.05 -5.73 0.30
C TYR A 62 8.78 -6.15 1.05
N VAL A 63 8.23 -5.27 1.90
CA VAL A 63 6.99 -5.50 2.64
C VAL A 63 5.79 -5.69 1.69
N LYS A 64 5.63 -4.82 0.69
CA LYS A 64 4.58 -4.94 -0.34
C LYS A 64 4.72 -6.24 -1.14
N ALA A 65 5.93 -6.58 -1.61
CA ALA A 65 6.19 -7.77 -2.39
C ALA A 65 5.87 -9.06 -1.61
N GLY A 66 6.23 -9.09 -0.32
CA GLY A 66 5.91 -10.21 0.57
C GLY A 66 4.40 -10.45 0.68
N PHE A 67 3.61 -9.39 0.90
CA PHE A 67 2.16 -9.50 0.98
C PHE A 67 1.51 -9.91 -0.34
N LEU A 68 1.88 -9.28 -1.45
CA LEU A 68 1.32 -9.61 -2.76
C LEU A 68 1.69 -11.05 -3.17
N SER A 69 2.90 -11.51 -2.86
CA SER A 69 3.31 -12.91 -3.06
C SER A 69 2.47 -13.88 -2.23
N ALA A 70 2.20 -13.54 -0.96
CA ALA A 70 1.35 -14.35 -0.10
C ALA A 70 -0.10 -14.43 -0.63
N ILE A 71 -0.65 -13.34 -1.16
CA ILE A 71 -1.97 -13.37 -1.84
C ILE A 71 -1.92 -14.28 -3.07
N ALA A 72 -0.92 -14.10 -3.94
CA ALA A 72 -0.78 -14.88 -5.17
C ALA A 72 -0.72 -16.40 -4.88
N LYS A 73 -0.02 -16.79 -3.80
CA LYS A 73 0.08 -18.17 -3.33
C LYS A 73 -1.14 -18.66 -2.54
N GLY A 74 -2.01 -17.76 -2.08
CA GLY A 74 -3.16 -18.09 -1.24
C GLY A 74 -2.83 -18.28 0.24
N GLU A 75 -1.68 -17.77 0.69
CA GLU A 75 -1.23 -17.76 2.09
C GLU A 75 -1.80 -16.56 2.87
N ALA A 76 -2.19 -15.49 2.16
CA ALA A 76 -2.88 -14.33 2.70
C ALA A 76 -4.10 -14.00 1.84
N THR A 77 -5.04 -13.24 2.40
CA THR A 77 -6.26 -12.81 1.69
C THR A 77 -6.52 -11.32 1.89
N SER A 78 -7.19 -10.72 0.91
CA SER A 78 -7.72 -9.36 0.95
C SER A 78 -9.02 -9.36 0.15
N PRO A 79 -10.10 -8.71 0.64
CA PRO A 79 -11.31 -8.52 -0.15
C PRO A 79 -11.10 -7.59 -1.37
N LEU A 80 -9.99 -6.83 -1.42
CA LEU A 80 -9.72 -5.85 -2.47
C LEU A 80 -8.72 -6.34 -3.52
N ILE A 81 -7.91 -7.34 -3.20
CA ILE A 81 -6.83 -7.83 -4.07
C ILE A 81 -6.96 -9.34 -4.24
N ASN A 82 -7.39 -9.76 -5.43
CA ASN A 82 -7.41 -11.18 -5.80
C ASN A 82 -6.01 -11.65 -6.28
N LYS A 83 -5.86 -12.96 -6.52
CA LYS A 83 -4.58 -13.56 -6.94
C LYS A 83 -4.04 -12.95 -8.23
N GLN A 84 -4.89 -12.72 -9.23
CA GLN A 84 -4.47 -12.14 -10.51
C GLN A 84 -3.96 -10.71 -10.31
N ARG A 85 -4.70 -9.88 -9.58
CA ARG A 85 -4.33 -8.51 -9.28
C ARG A 85 -3.04 -8.43 -8.46
N ALA A 86 -2.80 -9.37 -7.56
CA ALA A 86 -1.55 -9.44 -6.81
C ALA A 86 -0.34 -9.68 -7.73
N VAL A 87 -0.47 -10.58 -8.72
CA VAL A 87 0.58 -10.83 -9.72
C VAL A 87 0.78 -9.63 -10.63
N GLU A 88 -0.29 -8.95 -11.05
CA GLU A 88 -0.18 -7.70 -11.82
C GLU A 88 0.60 -6.63 -11.06
N LEU A 89 0.29 -6.43 -9.77
CA LEU A 89 0.96 -5.44 -8.94
C LEU A 89 2.42 -5.81 -8.65
N LEU A 90 2.77 -7.10 -8.55
CA LEU A 90 4.16 -7.56 -8.47
C LEU A 90 4.94 -7.23 -9.74
N GLY A 91 4.28 -7.24 -10.91
CA GLY A 91 4.89 -6.90 -12.20
C GLY A 91 5.23 -5.42 -12.36
N THR A 92 4.79 -4.54 -11.45
CA THR A 92 5.05 -3.09 -11.48
C THR A 92 5.94 -2.64 -10.31
N MET A 93 6.60 -3.56 -9.62
CA MET A 93 7.49 -3.29 -8.48
C MET A 93 8.93 -3.05 -8.88
#